data_AF-A0A1S8BN89-F1
#
_entry.id   AF-A0A1S8BN89-F1
#
_cell.length_a   1.000
_cell.length_b   1.000
_cell.length_c   1.000
_cell.angle_alpha   90.00
_cell.angle_beta   90.00
_cell.angle_gamma   90.00
#
_symmetry.space_group_name_H-M   'P 1'
#
loop_
_entity.id
_entity.type
_entity.pdbx_description
1 polymer ?
#
loop_
_entity_poly.entity_id
_entity_poly.type
_entity_poly.pdbx_seq_one_letter_code
_entity_poly.pdbx_strand_id
1 'polypeptide(L)'
;MTLRDGAQKVLSFIEGADLSGRNLPRVLAALVDDLEVTMGGTSGALYCIFLSAFGAALARNDGDVPRALEGALEQLLRYTRARKGDRTCLDALIPFVETLVGGGAPEEALGRAESGVEGTKTMEAKLGRSTYLDESATRGVPDPGAYGLFVLLEGLCGVKRA
;
A
#
# COMPACT_ATOMS: atom_id res chain seq x y z
N MET A 1 -13.86 -6.82 1.20
CA MET A 1 -13.59 -8.04 0.41
C MET A 1 -12.24 -7.94 -0.27
N THR A 2 -11.99 -6.96 -1.16
CA THR A 2 -10.71 -6.78 -1.88
C THR A 2 -9.43 -7.03 -1.06
N LEU A 3 -9.23 -6.34 0.07
CA LEU A 3 -8.03 -6.51 0.90
C LEU A 3 -7.92 -7.88 1.56
N ARG A 4 -9.04 -8.44 2.03
CA ARG A 4 -9.10 -9.79 2.60
C ARG A 4 -8.72 -10.83 1.56
N ASP A 5 -9.31 -10.72 0.37
CA ASP A 5 -9.12 -11.69 -0.71
C ASP A 5 -7.68 -11.61 -1.24
N GLY A 6 -7.12 -10.40 -1.36
CA GLY A 6 -5.71 -10.17 -1.65
C GLY A 6 -4.78 -10.79 -0.60
N ALA A 7 -5.02 -10.53 0.69
CA ALA A 7 -4.22 -11.10 1.78
C ALA A 7 -4.27 -12.64 1.81
N GLN A 8 -5.46 -13.22 1.62
CA GLN A 8 -5.62 -14.68 1.54
C GLN A 8 -4.85 -15.26 0.36
N LYS A 9 -4.85 -14.57 -0.80
CA LYS A 9 -4.07 -14.99 -1.96
C LYS A 9 -2.57 -14.90 -1.70
N VAL A 10 -2.08 -13.84 -1.05
CA VAL A 10 -0.67 -13.73 -0.64
C VAL A 10 -0.26 -14.91 0.25
N LEU A 11 -1.09 -15.25 1.25
CA LEU A 11 -0.82 -16.38 2.13
C LEU A 11 -0.72 -17.69 1.35
N SER A 12 -1.71 -18.00 0.52
CA SER A 12 -1.70 -19.23 -0.30
C SER A 12 -0.55 -19.26 -1.31
N PHE A 13 -0.15 -18.11 -1.85
CA PHE A 13 1.02 -18.01 -2.73
C PHE A 13 2.30 -18.36 -1.98
N ILE A 14 2.51 -17.81 -0.78
CA ILE A 14 3.70 -18.07 0.04
C ILE A 14 3.75 -19.54 0.49
N GLU A 15 2.62 -20.11 0.90
CA GLU A 15 2.53 -21.52 1.32
C GLU A 15 2.86 -22.50 0.18
N GLY A 16 2.48 -22.16 -1.06
CA GLY A 16 2.69 -23.00 -2.23
C GLY A 16 4.02 -22.76 -2.96
N ALA A 17 4.74 -21.67 -2.65
CA ALA A 17 5.94 -21.28 -3.37
C ALA A 17 7.21 -21.69 -2.60
N ASP A 18 8.12 -22.39 -3.27
CA ASP A 18 9.51 -22.44 -2.81
C ASP A 18 10.18 -21.09 -3.09
N LEU A 19 10.28 -20.27 -2.04
CA LEU A 19 10.91 -18.93 -2.09
C LEU A 19 12.44 -19.00 -1.92
N SER A 20 12.99 -20.18 -1.62
CA SER A 20 14.41 -20.38 -1.38
C SER A 20 15.22 -20.06 -2.64
N GLY A 21 16.17 -19.13 -2.55
CA GLY A 21 17.04 -18.78 -3.68
C GLY A 21 16.37 -18.00 -4.81
N ARG A 22 15.10 -17.56 -4.66
CA ARG A 22 14.45 -16.72 -5.67
C ARG A 22 14.80 -15.24 -5.50
N ASN A 23 14.95 -14.57 -6.63
CA ASN A 23 15.14 -13.13 -6.71
C ASN A 23 13.81 -12.41 -6.40
N LEU A 24 13.82 -11.52 -5.41
CA LEU A 24 12.64 -10.80 -4.90
C LEU A 24 11.79 -10.13 -6.00
N PRO A 25 12.37 -9.37 -6.95
CA PRO A 25 11.64 -8.89 -8.13
C PRO A 25 10.80 -9.93 -8.88
N ARG A 26 11.31 -11.15 -9.09
CA ARG A 26 10.55 -12.21 -9.78
C ARG A 26 9.40 -12.73 -8.94
N VAL A 27 9.61 -12.85 -7.63
CA VAL A 27 8.56 -13.27 -6.69
C VAL A 27 7.44 -12.22 -6.68
N LEU A 28 7.80 -10.94 -6.62
CA LEU A 28 6.83 -9.84 -6.67
C LEU A 28 6.04 -9.82 -7.97
N ALA A 29 6.69 -10.02 -9.12
CA ALA A 29 6.00 -10.08 -10.41
C ALA A 29 4.96 -11.21 -10.45
N ALA A 30 5.34 -12.43 -10.06
CA ALA A 30 4.43 -13.57 -10.01
C ALA A 30 3.28 -13.37 -9.02
N LEU A 31 3.54 -12.73 -7.88
CA LEU A 31 2.50 -12.38 -6.92
C LEU A 31 1.51 -11.36 -7.49
N VAL A 32 1.99 -10.36 -8.25
CA VAL A 32 1.11 -9.35 -8.85
C VAL A 32 0.18 -9.98 -9.88
N ASP A 33 0.65 -10.90 -10.71
CA ASP A 33 -0.20 -11.61 -11.68
C ASP A 33 -1.39 -12.31 -10.97
N ASP A 34 -1.14 -12.92 -9.80
CA ASP A 34 -2.16 -13.55 -8.97
C ASP A 34 -3.12 -12.54 -8.31
N LEU A 35 -2.59 -11.40 -7.87
CA LEU A 35 -3.37 -10.33 -7.23
C LEU A 35 -4.25 -9.59 -8.22
N GLU A 36 -3.82 -9.41 -9.47
CA GLU A 36 -4.60 -8.73 -10.51
C GLU A 36 -5.91 -9.48 -10.81
N VAL A 37 -5.87 -10.82 -10.77
CA VAL A 37 -7.06 -11.67 -10.96
C VAL A 37 -7.95 -11.68 -9.71
N THR A 38 -7.36 -11.62 -8.52
CA THR A 38 -8.08 -11.84 -7.25
C THR A 38 -8.63 -10.56 -6.64
N MET A 39 -7.91 -9.44 -6.75
CA MET A 39 -8.28 -8.17 -6.13
C MET A 39 -9.16 -7.35 -7.06
N GLY A 40 -10.44 -7.22 -6.69
CA GLY A 40 -11.38 -6.37 -7.44
C GLY A 40 -11.32 -4.89 -7.07
N GLY A 41 -11.70 -4.03 -8.02
CA GLY A 41 -11.93 -2.60 -7.82
C GLY A 41 -10.69 -1.73 -7.91
N THR A 42 -10.87 -0.42 -7.70
CA THR A 42 -9.81 0.59 -7.88
C THR A 42 -8.59 0.34 -6.99
N SER A 43 -8.79 -0.08 -5.75
CA SER A 43 -7.68 -0.36 -4.84
C SER A 43 -6.83 -1.54 -5.29
N GLY A 44 -7.43 -2.61 -5.82
CA GLY A 44 -6.70 -3.75 -6.39
C GLY A 44 -5.75 -3.32 -7.52
N ALA A 45 -6.27 -2.53 -8.47
CA ALA A 45 -5.47 -1.98 -9.56
C ALA A 45 -4.32 -1.09 -9.04
N LEU A 46 -4.57 -0.22 -8.07
CA LEU A 46 -3.54 0.64 -7.49
C LEU A 46 -2.44 -0.16 -6.77
N TYR A 47 -2.79 -1.22 -6.05
CA TYR A 47 -1.81 -2.10 -5.42
C TYR A 47 -0.97 -2.86 -6.46
N CYS A 48 -1.61 -3.40 -7.51
CA CYS A 48 -0.88 -4.09 -8.58
C CYS A 48 0.08 -3.14 -9.31
N ILE A 49 -0.35 -1.91 -9.63
CA ILE A 49 0.51 -0.88 -10.22
C ILE A 49 1.72 -0.59 -9.32
N PHE A 50 1.48 -0.37 -8.02
CA PHE A 50 2.55 -0.06 -7.07
C PHE A 50 3.54 -1.23 -6.94
N LEU A 51 3.05 -2.45 -6.73
CA LEU A 51 3.89 -3.64 -6.55
C LEU A 51 4.67 -4.00 -7.82
N SER A 52 4.07 -3.87 -9.00
CA SER A 52 4.76 -4.04 -10.28
C SER A 52 5.87 -3.01 -10.46
N ALA A 53 5.58 -1.74 -10.18
CA ALA A 53 6.57 -0.68 -10.27
C ALA A 53 7.72 -0.89 -9.26
N PHE A 54 7.39 -1.34 -8.05
CA PHE A 54 8.36 -1.66 -7.01
C PHE A 54 9.26 -2.84 -7.39
N GLY A 55 8.70 -3.96 -7.84
CA GLY A 55 9.48 -5.12 -8.29
C GLY A 55 10.42 -4.76 -9.45
N ALA A 56 9.94 -4.00 -10.43
CA ALA A 56 10.76 -3.53 -11.54
C ALA A 56 11.86 -2.55 -11.08
N ALA A 57 11.57 -1.67 -10.11
CA ALA A 57 12.54 -0.74 -9.57
C ALA A 57 13.61 -1.44 -8.71
N LEU A 58 13.24 -2.46 -7.94
CA LEU A 58 14.19 -3.29 -7.20
C LEU A 58 15.18 -3.99 -8.15
N ALA A 59 14.68 -4.53 -9.27
CA ALA A 59 15.53 -5.19 -10.27
C ALA A 59 16.52 -4.21 -10.93
N ARG A 60 16.13 -2.94 -11.12
CA ARG A 60 16.97 -1.91 -11.74
C ARG A 60 17.99 -1.26 -10.79
N ASN A 61 17.70 -1.26 -9.50
CA ASN A 61 18.52 -0.58 -8.48
C ASN A 61 19.23 -1.58 -7.56
N ASP A 62 19.53 -2.80 -8.04
CA ASP A 62 20.28 -3.83 -7.30
C ASP A 62 19.74 -4.12 -5.88
N GLY A 63 18.43 -4.04 -5.70
CA GLY A 63 17.77 -4.30 -4.42
C GLY A 63 17.72 -3.11 -3.44
N ASP A 64 18.08 -1.90 -3.85
CA ASP A 64 17.90 -0.68 -3.06
C ASP A 64 16.39 -0.41 -2.83
N VAL A 65 15.92 -0.78 -1.63
CA VAL A 65 14.50 -0.72 -1.25
C VAL A 65 13.99 0.73 -1.19
N PRO A 66 14.62 1.68 -0.47
CA PRO A 66 14.17 3.07 -0.46
C PRO A 66 14.02 3.67 -1.86
N ARG A 67 15.04 3.51 -2.72
CA ARG A 67 14.99 4.04 -4.09
C ARG A 67 13.94 3.35 -4.95
N ALA A 68 13.72 2.06 -4.74
CA ALA A 68 12.66 1.33 -5.42
C ALA A 68 11.26 1.78 -4.97
N LEU A 69 11.06 2.07 -3.69
CA LEU A 69 9.81 2.61 -3.14
C LEU A 69 9.51 4.01 -3.68
N GLU A 70 10.53 4.87 -3.75
CA GLU A 70 10.41 6.21 -4.35
C GLU A 70 9.91 6.10 -5.81
N GLY A 71 10.60 5.31 -6.63
CA GLY A 71 10.20 5.11 -8.02
C GLY A 71 8.81 4.47 -8.17
N ALA A 72 8.45 3.55 -7.29
CA ALA A 72 7.12 2.93 -7.29
C ALA A 72 6.02 3.93 -6.93
N LEU A 73 6.26 4.78 -5.93
CA LEU A 73 5.33 5.84 -5.54
C LEU A 73 5.15 6.86 -6.67
N GLU A 74 6.25 7.29 -7.30
CA GLU A 74 6.18 8.20 -8.45
C GLU A 74 5.35 7.61 -9.59
N GLN A 75 5.53 6.33 -9.91
CA GLN A 75 4.70 5.66 -10.92
C GLN A 75 3.24 5.64 -10.51
N LEU A 76 2.93 5.23 -9.28
CA LEU A 76 1.57 5.19 -8.79
C LEU A 76 0.87 6.55 -8.91
N LEU A 77 1.54 7.64 -8.50
CA LEU A 77 1.03 9.01 -8.55
C LEU A 77 0.81 9.55 -9.98
N ARG A 78 1.39 8.93 -11.00
CA ARG A 78 1.09 9.22 -12.42
C ARG A 78 -0.20 8.56 -12.89
N TYR A 79 -0.52 7.37 -12.37
CA TYR A 79 -1.73 6.63 -12.74
C TYR A 79 -2.96 7.04 -11.94
N THR A 80 -2.78 7.54 -10.71
CA THR A 80 -3.89 8.03 -9.88
C THR A 80 -3.87 9.54 -9.72
N ARG A 81 -5.07 10.13 -9.64
CA ARG A 81 -5.24 11.54 -9.27
C ARG A 81 -5.16 11.76 -7.76
N ALA A 82 -5.22 10.68 -6.96
CA ALA A 82 -5.18 10.79 -5.51
C ALA A 82 -3.87 11.41 -5.03
N ARG A 83 -3.97 12.29 -4.05
CA ARG A 83 -2.86 12.92 -3.35
C ARG A 83 -3.10 12.82 -1.84
N LYS A 84 -2.07 13.15 -1.07
CA LYS A 84 -2.20 13.36 0.37
C LYS A 84 -3.26 14.45 0.63
N GLY A 85 -4.20 14.17 1.52
CA GLY A 85 -5.33 15.02 1.86
C GLY A 85 -6.61 14.73 1.05
N ASP A 86 -6.64 13.69 0.23
CA ASP A 86 -7.83 13.31 -0.56
C ASP A 86 -8.69 12.22 0.09
N ARG A 87 -8.28 11.75 1.28
CA ARG A 87 -8.93 10.68 2.05
C ARG A 87 -8.92 9.37 1.28
N THR A 88 -7.73 8.83 1.07
CA THR A 88 -7.49 7.58 0.34
C THR A 88 -6.34 6.79 0.97
N CYS A 89 -6.05 5.59 0.43
CA CYS A 89 -4.87 4.82 0.84
C CYS A 89 -3.54 5.56 0.74
N LEU A 90 -3.45 6.62 -0.08
CA LEU A 90 -2.23 7.41 -0.22
C LEU A 90 -1.91 8.26 1.01
N ASP A 91 -2.91 8.57 1.83
CA ASP A 91 -2.70 9.28 3.09
C ASP A 91 -1.84 8.47 4.06
N ALA A 92 -1.86 7.14 3.96
CA ALA A 92 -0.94 6.25 4.68
C ALA A 92 0.35 5.97 3.88
N LEU A 93 0.23 5.70 2.56
CA LEU A 93 1.36 5.25 1.74
C LEU A 93 2.44 6.31 1.53
N ILE A 94 2.04 7.54 1.19
CA ILE A 94 2.98 8.63 0.91
C ILE A 94 3.90 8.89 2.12
N PRO A 95 3.38 9.18 3.33
CA PRO A 95 4.24 9.44 4.48
C PRO A 95 5.10 8.23 4.88
N PHE A 96 4.62 7.00 4.68
CA PHE A 96 5.41 5.80 4.90
C PHE A 96 6.65 5.76 3.98
N VAL A 97 6.44 5.91 2.67
CA VAL A 97 7.51 5.87 1.68
C VAL A 97 8.48 7.05 1.84
N GLU A 98 7.97 8.27 2.01
CA GLU A 98 8.80 9.47 2.21
C GLU A 98 9.75 9.32 3.40
N THR A 99 9.27 8.69 4.48
CA THR A 99 10.08 8.45 5.68
C THR A 99 11.23 7.48 5.41
N LEU A 100 10.95 6.36 4.73
CA LEU A 100 11.99 5.38 4.39
C LEU A 100 13.00 5.94 3.39
N VAL A 101 12.54 6.71 2.40
CA VAL A 101 13.41 7.41 1.42
C VAL A 101 14.29 8.45 2.12
N GLY A 102 13.77 9.13 3.14
CA GLY A 102 14.53 10.05 3.98
C GLY A 102 15.53 9.40 4.93
N GLY A 103 15.66 8.07 4.93
CA GLY A 103 16.55 7.32 5.82
C GLY A 103 15.98 7.05 7.21
N GLY A 104 14.68 7.28 7.41
CA GLY A 104 13.97 6.94 8.65
C GLY A 104 13.83 5.43 8.84
N ALA A 105 13.68 5.03 10.10
CA ALA A 105 13.49 3.62 10.46
C ALA A 105 12.07 3.12 10.09
N PRO A 106 11.87 1.81 9.87
CA PRO A 106 10.54 1.24 9.59
C PRO A 106 9.47 1.60 10.63
N GLU A 107 9.83 1.66 11.91
CA GLU A 107 8.94 2.05 13.00
C GLU A 107 8.50 3.51 12.90
N GLU A 108 9.41 4.40 12.49
CA GLU A 108 9.07 5.80 12.24
C GLU A 108 8.12 5.90 11.04
N ALA A 109 8.44 5.19 9.95
CA ALA A 109 7.60 5.15 8.76
C ALA A 109 6.18 4.66 9.07
N LEU A 110 6.05 3.64 9.91
CA LEU A 110 4.76 3.18 10.42
C LEU A 110 4.02 4.25 11.22
N GLY A 111 4.69 4.93 12.17
CA GLY A 111 4.07 6.01 12.94
C GLY A 111 3.57 7.15 12.05
N ARG A 112 4.30 7.45 10.96
CA ARG A 112 3.88 8.44 9.96
C ARG A 112 2.69 7.95 9.11
N ALA A 113 2.66 6.67 8.77
CA ALA A 113 1.51 6.05 8.10
C ALA A 113 0.26 6.09 8.99
N GLU A 114 0.39 5.72 10.27
CA GLU A 114 -0.68 5.77 11.27
C GLU A 114 -1.24 7.19 11.43
N SER A 115 -0.35 8.17 11.54
CA SER A 115 -0.73 9.59 11.61
C SER A 115 -1.50 10.03 10.35
N GLY A 116 -1.13 9.51 9.18
CA GLY A 116 -1.84 9.68 7.93
C GLY A 116 -3.26 9.10 7.97
N VAL A 117 -3.41 7.87 8.44
CA VAL A 117 -4.70 7.21 8.66
C VAL A 117 -5.58 8.01 9.62
N GLU A 118 -5.03 8.43 10.76
CA GLU A 118 -5.77 9.20 11.76
C GLU A 118 -6.24 10.55 11.21
N GLY A 119 -5.40 11.22 10.41
CA GLY A 119 -5.77 12.46 9.72
C GLY A 119 -6.99 12.32 8.81
N THR A 120 -7.22 11.13 8.23
CA THR A 120 -8.38 10.91 7.34
C THR A 120 -9.74 11.05 8.02
N LYS A 121 -9.80 10.93 9.36
CA LYS A 121 -11.04 11.07 10.15
C LYS A 121 -11.70 12.44 10.04
N THR A 122 -10.90 13.47 9.76
CA THR A 122 -11.35 14.86 9.65
C THR A 122 -11.31 15.39 8.22
N MET A 123 -11.00 14.53 7.23
CA MET A 123 -10.91 14.92 5.83
C MET A 123 -12.24 14.73 5.11
N GLU A 124 -12.54 15.62 4.18
CA GLU A 124 -13.59 15.42 3.18
C GLU A 124 -13.08 14.49 2.08
N ALA A 125 -13.86 13.49 1.70
CA ALA A 125 -13.50 12.59 0.62
C ALA A 125 -13.56 13.32 -0.72
N LYS A 126 -12.45 13.32 -1.47
CA LYS A 126 -12.41 13.90 -2.82
C LYS A 126 -12.42 12.85 -3.93
N LEU A 127 -12.09 11.60 -3.58
CA LEU A 127 -11.97 10.50 -4.53
C LEU A 127 -12.51 9.19 -3.97
N GLY A 128 -12.80 8.26 -4.88
CA GLY A 128 -13.28 6.93 -4.53
C GLY A 128 -14.74 6.91 -4.09
N ARG A 129 -15.17 5.80 -3.49
CA ARG A 129 -16.57 5.58 -3.09
C ARG A 129 -16.96 6.36 -1.83
N SER A 130 -15.98 6.85 -1.07
CA SER A 130 -16.21 7.67 0.11
C SER A 130 -16.84 9.03 -0.24
N THR A 131 -16.74 9.49 -1.50
CA THR A 131 -17.42 10.73 -1.97
C THR A 131 -18.93 10.59 -2.09
N TYR A 132 -19.47 9.36 -2.06
CA TYR A 132 -20.90 9.11 -2.13
C TYR A 132 -21.59 9.19 -0.76
N LEU A 133 -20.80 9.35 0.31
CA LEU A 133 -21.27 9.40 1.68
C LEU A 133 -21.32 10.84 2.15
N ASP A 134 -22.33 11.16 2.95
CA ASP A 134 -22.39 12.44 3.63
C ASP A 134 -21.20 12.61 4.58
N GLU A 135 -20.73 13.85 4.75
CA GLU A 135 -19.62 14.17 5.65
C GLU A 135 -19.91 13.70 7.09
N SER A 136 -21.18 13.78 7.51
CA SER A 136 -21.63 13.29 8.83
C SER A 136 -21.43 11.79 9.04
N ALA A 137 -21.53 10.99 7.98
CA ALA A 137 -21.34 9.53 8.04
C ALA A 137 -19.86 9.13 8.08
N THR A 138 -18.98 10.03 7.65
CA THR A 138 -17.56 9.75 7.50
C THR A 138 -16.69 10.45 8.54
N ARG A 139 -17.22 11.48 9.22
CA ARG A 139 -16.54 12.22 10.28
C ARG A 139 -16.19 11.31 11.47
N GLY A 140 -14.94 11.37 11.92
CA GLY A 140 -14.44 10.58 13.05
C GLY A 140 -14.08 9.13 12.71
N VAL A 141 -14.39 8.67 11.49
CA VAL A 141 -14.09 7.32 11.01
C VAL A 141 -12.92 7.37 10.03
N PRO A 142 -11.86 6.56 10.20
CA PRO A 142 -10.73 6.58 9.28
C PRO A 142 -11.16 6.07 7.90
N ASP A 143 -10.47 6.53 6.84
CA ASP A 143 -10.66 5.97 5.50
C ASP A 143 -10.32 4.47 5.51
N PRO A 144 -11.22 3.60 5.03
CA PRO A 144 -10.99 2.15 5.04
C PRO A 144 -9.82 1.73 4.14
N GLY A 145 -9.51 2.49 3.08
CA GLY A 145 -8.36 2.22 2.22
C GLY A 145 -7.03 2.56 2.91
N ALA A 146 -6.96 3.71 3.58
CA ALA A 146 -5.82 4.11 4.40
C ALA A 146 -5.58 3.14 5.54
N TYR A 147 -6.63 2.85 6.32
CA TYR A 147 -6.54 1.94 7.47
C TYR A 147 -6.16 0.52 7.02
N GLY A 148 -6.81 0.01 5.97
CA GLY A 148 -6.51 -1.32 5.45
C GLY A 148 -5.08 -1.47 4.94
N LEU A 149 -4.52 -0.45 4.27
CA LEU A 149 -3.13 -0.45 3.87
C LEU A 149 -2.19 -0.38 5.08
N PHE A 150 -2.50 0.45 6.08
CA PHE A 150 -1.70 0.55 7.29
C PHE A 150 -1.56 -0.80 8.01
N VAL A 151 -2.64 -1.57 8.12
CA VAL A 151 -2.58 -2.93 8.70
C VAL A 151 -1.65 -3.86 7.93
N LEU A 152 -1.58 -3.74 6.60
CA LEU A 152 -0.62 -4.50 5.79
C LEU A 152 0.83 -4.06 6.08
N LEU A 153 1.06 -2.76 6.23
CA LEU A 153 2.38 -2.20 6.55
C LEU A 153 2.85 -2.64 7.95
N GLU A 154 1.96 -2.65 8.94
CA GLU A 154 2.26 -3.17 10.29
C GLU A 154 2.74 -4.63 10.22
N GLY A 155 2.03 -5.47 9.45
CA GLY A 155 2.41 -6.86 9.21
C GLY A 155 3.78 -6.99 8.53
N LEU A 156 4.06 -6.13 7.54
CA LEU A 156 5.35 -6.11 6.82
C LEU A 156 6.52 -5.76 7.74
N CYS A 157 6.35 -4.80 8.65
CA CYS A 157 7.37 -4.40 9.60
C CYS A 157 7.47 -5.35 10.81
N GLY A 158 6.72 -6.45 10.84
CA GLY A 158 6.76 -7.44 11.92
C GLY A 158 6.09 -6.98 13.22
N VAL A 159 5.29 -5.91 13.18
CA VAL A 159 4.56 -5.41 14.34
C VAL A 159 3.32 -6.29 14.54
N LYS A 160 3.32 -7.07 15.62
CA LYS A 160 2.12 -7.79 16.06
C LYS A 160 1.24 -6.82 16.86
N ARG A 161 -0.01 -6.65 16.45
CA ARG A 161 -1.00 -6.00 17.31
C ARG A 161 -1.28 -6.88 18.52
N ALA A 162 -1.24 -6.25 19.70
CA ALA A 162 -1.61 -6.85 20.98
C ALA A 162 -3.11 -7.12 21.06
#